data_AF-A0A920QDR9-F1
#
_entry.id   AF-A0A920QDR9-F1
#
_cell.length_a   1.000
_cell.length_b   1.000
_cell.length_c   1.000
_cell.angle_alpha   90.00
_cell.angle_beta   90.00
_cell.angle_gamma   90.00
#
_symmetry.space_group_name_H-M   'P 1'
#
loop_
_entity.id
_entity.type
_entity.pdbx_description
1 polymer ?
#
loop_
_entity_poly.entity_id
_entity_poly.type
_entity_poly.pdbx_seq_one_letter_code
_entity_poly.pdbx_strand_id
1 'polypeptide(L)' 'MTFDIVDEAANYTGGIIAPGLSAMTDYLHEKTALLPRIRITEPESIIGKNTRGAMLSGAVHGYRD' A
#
# COMPACT_ATOMS: atom_id res chain seq x y z
N MET A 1 4.05 7.10 3.12
CA MET A 1 3.10 7.74 4.05
C MET A 1 3.73 7.77 5.42
N THR A 2 3.62 8.89 6.10
CA THR A 2 4.14 9.09 7.45
C THR A 2 3.00 9.56 8.32
N PHE A 3 2.85 8.97 9.50
CA PHE A 3 1.91 9.42 10.52
C PHE A 3 2.72 9.87 11.71
N ASP A 4 2.50 11.10 12.14
CA ASP A 4 3.15 11.66 13.31
C ASP A 4 2.15 11.69 14.47
N ILE A 5 2.57 11.22 15.63
CA ILE A 5 1.77 11.16 16.85
C ILE A 5 2.17 12.35 17.71
N VAL A 6 1.17 13.12 18.14
CA VAL A 6 1.33 14.27 19.03
C VAL A 6 0.47 14.09 20.27
N ASP A 7 0.97 14.53 21.42
CA ASP A 7 0.21 14.54 22.67
C ASP A 7 -0.72 15.75 22.78
N GLU A 8 -1.51 15.82 23.86
CA GLU A 8 -2.45 16.93 24.11
C GLU A 8 -1.77 18.30 24.27
N ALA A 9 -0.47 18.32 24.56
CA ALA A 9 0.35 19.53 24.65
C ALA A 9 1.08 19.85 23.33
N ALA A 10 0.72 19.19 22.23
CA ALA A 10 1.33 19.31 20.91
C ALA A 10 2.80 18.91 20.83
N ASN A 11 3.29 18.08 21.76
CA ASN A 11 4.63 17.52 21.67
C ASN A 11 4.65 16.30 20.75
N TYR A 12 5.66 16.23 19.89
CA TYR A 12 5.91 15.05 19.07
C TYR A 12 6.33 13.86 19.94
N THR A 13 5.58 12.78 19.85
CA THR A 13 5.79 11.56 20.64
C THR A 13 6.35 10.40 19.82
N GLY A 14 6.38 10.53 18.49
CA GLY A 14 6.88 9.51 17.56
C GLY A 14 6.07 9.47 16.27
N GLY A 15 6.37 8.50 15.40
CA GLY A 15 5.65 8.36 14.15
C GLY A 15 5.79 6.99 13.50
N ILE A 16 4.88 6.70 12.57
CA ILE A 16 4.84 5.49 11.76
C ILE A 16 5.24 5.85 10.33
N ILE A 17 6.17 5.10 9.76
CA ILE A 17 6.55 5.23 8.35
C ILE A 17 6.09 3.97 7.61
N ALA A 18 5.16 4.16 6.68
CA ALA A 18 4.70 3.12 5.76
C ALA A 18 5.09 3.50 4.32
N PRO A 19 5.57 2.56 3.50
CA PRO A 19 5.80 2.82 2.08
C PRO A 19 4.48 3.23 1.41
N GLY A 20 4.54 4.18 0.49
CA GLY A 20 3.36 4.56 -0.29
C GLY A 20 2.92 3.43 -1.23
N LEU A 21 1.64 3.45 -1.64
CA LEU A 21 1.05 2.43 -2.53
C LEU A 21 1.92 2.10 -3.74
N SER A 22 2.41 3.14 -4.43
CA SER A 22 3.24 2.99 -5.62
C SER A 22 4.56 2.25 -5.32
N ALA A 23 5.18 2.56 -4.17
CA ALA A 23 6.42 1.92 -3.75
C ALA A 23 6.20 0.45 -3.38
N MET A 24 5.07 0.11 -2.74
CA MET A 24 4.70 -1.27 -2.46
C MET A 24 4.50 -2.09 -3.76
N THR A 25 3.83 -1.52 -4.77
CA THR A 25 3.60 -2.25 -6.03
C THR A 25 4.84 -2.40 -6.89
N ASP A 26 5.72 -1.40 -6.90
CA ASP A 26 7.02 -1.51 -7.57
C ASP A 26 7.91 -2.55 -6.84
N TYR A 27 7.90 -2.57 -5.51
CA TYR A 27 8.60 -3.59 -4.72
C TYR A 27 8.12 -5.01 -5.01
N LEU A 28 6.80 -5.22 -5.10
CA LEU A 28 6.23 -6.53 -5.45
C LEU A 28 6.69 -6.99 -6.83
N HIS A 29 6.76 -6.08 -7.80
CA HIS A 29 7.26 -6.37 -9.14
C HIS A 29 8.77 -6.69 -9.14
N GLU A 30 9.57 -5.91 -8.42
CA GLU A 30 11.03 -6.08 -8.40
C GLU A 30 11.51 -7.30 -7.62
N LYS A 31 10.79 -7.68 -6.56
CA LYS A 31 11.19 -8.77 -5.65
C LYS A 31 10.56 -10.12 -5.95
N THR A 32 9.76 -10.22 -7.01
CA THR A 32 9.16 -11.49 -7.42
C THR A 32 9.25 -11.69 -8.93
N ALA A 33 9.54 -12.91 -9.36
CA ALA A 33 9.81 -13.19 -10.77
C ALA A 33 8.56 -13.10 -11.68
N LEU A 34 7.36 -13.16 -11.12
CA LEU A 34 6.11 -13.35 -11.86
C LEU A 34 5.08 -12.25 -11.65
N LEU A 35 5.30 -11.32 -10.72
CA LEU A 35 4.35 -10.24 -10.52
C LEU A 35 4.59 -9.13 -11.54
N PRO A 36 3.56 -8.77 -12.33
CA PRO A 36 3.68 -7.70 -13.30
C PRO A 36 3.78 -6.35 -12.60
N ARG A 37 4.41 -5.39 -13.25
CA ARG A 37 4.30 -3.99 -12.84
C ARG A 37 2.85 -3.53 -13.02
N ILE A 38 2.27 -2.93 -11.98
CA ILE A 38 0.89 -2.45 -11.97
C ILE A 38 0.85 -0.96 -11.66
N ARG A 39 -0.02 -0.22 -12.35
CA ARG A 39 -0.40 1.13 -11.95
C ARG A 39 -1.57 1.03 -10.99
N ILE A 40 -1.51 1.80 -9.90
CA ILE A 40 -2.57 1.85 -8.91
C ILE A 40 -3.83 2.46 -9.53
N THR A 41 -4.93 1.74 -9.43
CA THR A 41 -6.29 2.19 -9.75
C THR A 41 -7.25 1.58 -8.71
N GLU A 42 -8.41 2.19 -8.52
CA GLU A 42 -9.47 1.59 -7.69
C GLU A 42 -9.88 0.23 -8.29
N PRO A 43 -9.86 -0.88 -7.53
CA PRO A 43 -10.27 -2.18 -8.01
C PRO A 43 -11.79 -2.30 -8.06
N GLU A 44 -12.33 -2.98 -9.07
CA GLU A 44 -13.78 -3.23 -9.20
C GLU A 44 -14.32 -4.23 -8.16
N SER A 45 -13.44 -5.01 -7.52
CA SER A 45 -13.79 -6.02 -6.52
C SER A 45 -12.65 -6.25 -5.53
N ILE A 46 -13.02 -6.56 -4.29
CA ILE A 46 -12.09 -6.95 -3.21
C ILE A 46 -11.38 -8.27 -3.53
N ILE A 47 -11.98 -9.19 -4.29
CA ILE A 47 -11.33 -10.45 -4.66
C ILE A 47 -10.89 -10.40 -6.12
N GLY A 48 -9.58 -10.26 -6.32
CA GLY A 48 -8.96 -10.31 -7.64
C GLY A 48 -9.01 -11.72 -8.24
N LYS A 49 -9.54 -11.84 -9.47
CA LYS A 49 -9.63 -13.11 -10.20
C LYS A 49 -8.40 -13.43 -11.07
N ASN A 50 -7.39 -12.57 -11.02
CA ASN A 50 -6.10 -12.74 -11.68
C ASN A 50 -5.01 -12.03 -10.87
N THR A 51 -3.74 -12.28 -11.18
CA THR A 51 -2.59 -11.74 -10.45
C THR A 51 -2.62 -10.21 -10.34
N ARG A 52 -2.97 -9.50 -11.41
CA ARG A 52 -3.06 -8.03 -11.42
C ARG A 52 -4.15 -7.54 -10.46
N GLY A 53 -5.32 -8.14 -10.51
CA GLY A 53 -6.45 -7.80 -9.64
C GLY A 53 -6.18 -8.13 -8.17
N ALA A 54 -5.51 -9.25 -7.89
CA ALA A 54 -5.14 -9.63 -6.53
C ALA A 54 -4.11 -8.66 -5.93
N MET A 55 -3.11 -8.27 -6.71
CA MET A 55 -2.14 -7.24 -6.29
C MET A 55 -2.81 -5.88 -6.08
N LEU A 56 -3.71 -5.46 -6.98
CA LEU A 56 -4.46 -4.20 -6.85
C LEU A 56 -5.36 -4.19 -5.61
N SER A 57 -6.09 -5.27 -5.38
CA SER A 57 -6.93 -5.41 -4.19
C SER A 57 -6.09 -5.34 -2.92
N GLY A 58 -5.02 -6.14 -2.82
CA GLY A 58 -4.15 -6.12 -1.65
C GLY A 58 -3.51 -4.75 -1.41
N ALA A 59 -3.05 -4.09 -2.47
CA ALA A 59 -2.43 -2.77 -2.36
C ALA A 59 -3.42 -1.67 -1.96
N VAL A 60 -4.65 -1.66 -2.51
CA VAL A 60 -5.64 -0.60 -2.23
C VAL A 60 -6.36 -0.83 -0.91
N HIS A 61 -6.78 -2.06 -0.62
CA HIS A 61 -7.48 -2.37 0.63
C HIS A 61 -6.53 -2.46 1.82
N GLY A 62 -5.34 -3.06 1.66
CA GLY A 62 -4.33 -3.12 2.73
C GLY A 62 -3.71 -1.77 3.09
N TYR A 63 -4.05 -0.70 2.39
CA TYR A 63 -3.69 0.68 2.72
C TYR A 63 -4.84 1.48 3.33
N ARG A 64 -6.08 1.01 3.17
CA ARG A 64 -7.28 1.66 3.71
C ARG A 64 -7.60 1.22 5.14
N ASP A 65 -7.11 0.06 5.56
CA ASP A 65 -7.18 -0.45 6.95
C ASP A 65 -5.86 -0.20 7.70
#